data_AF-A0A811LMR1-F1
#
_entry.id   AF-A0A811LMR1-F1
#
_cell.length_a   1.000
_cell.length_b   1.000
_cell.length_c   1.000
_cell.angle_alpha   90.00
_cell.angle_beta   90.00
_cell.angle_gamma   90.00
#
_symmetry.space_group_name_H-M   'P 1'
#
loop_
_entity.id
_entity.type
_entity.pdbx_description
1 polymer ?
#
loop_
_entity_poly.entity_id
_entity_poly.type
_entity_poly.pdbx_seq_one_letter_code
_entity_poly.pdbx_strand_id
1 'polypeptide(L)'
;MFSYCILVLLMVTSGTAKKGPADTPIDISKEHTPEAQCHFSVHEKAHDGPEVTGTNLHQELFYKIQCKSEKGYCLFVSNCTVSAGNEQPYEIIDNKGCTTEPSLFEHVKYLDDFTAGIYNPFPIRFRNQNSAVRFQCSTRLQLRETEGYCERPACTANDYSEAANFHKHD
;
A
#
# COMPACT_ATOMS: atom_id res chain seq x y z
N MET A 1 83.73 -53.97 -6.80
CA MET A 1 83.17 -54.32 -8.12
C MET A 1 81.84 -53.61 -8.27
N PHE A 2 81.60 -53.09 -9.48
CA PHE A 2 80.76 -51.94 -9.85
C PHE A 2 79.25 -52.03 -9.58
N SER A 3 78.64 -50.83 -9.52
CA SER A 3 77.46 -50.40 -10.31
C SER A 3 76.28 -49.91 -9.43
N TYR A 4 76.13 -48.60 -9.21
CA TYR A 4 75.20 -47.70 -9.95
C TYR A 4 73.76 -48.24 -9.91
N CYS A 5 72.73 -47.57 -9.39
CA CYS A 5 72.20 -46.24 -9.69
C CYS A 5 70.74 -46.32 -9.12
N ILE A 6 70.12 -45.32 -8.49
CA ILE A 6 69.20 -44.38 -9.14
C ILE A 6 68.39 -43.67 -8.03
N LEU A 7 68.41 -42.34 -8.11
CA LEU A 7 67.40 -41.34 -7.74
C LEU A 7 66.46 -41.59 -6.55
N VAL A 8 66.71 -40.83 -5.49
CA VAL A 8 65.67 -40.35 -4.56
C VAL A 8 64.82 -39.31 -5.30
N LEU A 9 63.63 -39.71 -5.75
CA LEU A 9 62.61 -38.81 -6.28
C LEU A 9 61.60 -38.51 -5.16
N LEU A 10 61.69 -37.29 -4.64
CA LEU A 10 60.70 -36.66 -3.77
C LEU A 10 59.36 -36.54 -4.50
N MET A 11 58.37 -37.31 -4.11
CA MET A 11 56.97 -37.07 -4.45
C MET A 11 56.26 -36.54 -3.20
N VAL A 12 56.20 -35.22 -3.07
CA VAL A 12 55.30 -34.52 -2.14
C VAL A 12 53.89 -34.71 -2.67
N THR A 13 53.07 -35.51 -2.01
CA THR A 13 51.65 -35.65 -2.35
C THR A 13 50.89 -34.45 -1.77
N SER A 14 50.51 -33.53 -2.66
CA SER A 14 49.62 -32.42 -2.34
C SER A 14 48.24 -32.96 -1.91
N GLY A 15 47.95 -32.90 -0.61
CA GLY A 15 46.61 -33.16 -0.09
C GLY A 15 45.68 -31.98 -0.39
N THR A 16 44.75 -32.15 -1.33
CA THR A 16 43.65 -31.19 -1.52
C THR A 16 42.55 -31.48 -0.51
N ALA A 17 42.46 -30.64 0.52
CA ALA A 17 41.30 -30.63 1.41
C ALA A 17 40.09 -30.13 0.62
N LYS A 18 39.17 -31.04 0.26
CA LYS A 18 37.87 -30.67 -0.32
C LYS A 18 37.05 -29.98 0.76
N LYS A 19 36.95 -28.65 0.68
CA LYS A 19 36.01 -27.85 1.47
C LYS A 19 34.60 -28.20 0.98
N GLY A 20 33.81 -28.84 1.84
CA GLY A 20 32.40 -29.12 1.57
C GLY A 20 31.62 -27.82 1.31
N PRO A 21 30.48 -27.90 0.62
CA PRO A 21 29.64 -26.74 0.37
C PRO A 21 29.19 -26.17 1.72
N ALA A 22 29.42 -24.87 1.91
CA ALA A 22 28.90 -24.14 3.04
C ALA A 22 27.37 -24.21 2.99
N ASP A 23 26.76 -24.76 4.03
CA ASP A 23 25.33 -24.69 4.25
C ASP A 23 24.94 -23.22 4.42
N THR A 24 24.48 -22.59 3.34
CA THR A 24 23.77 -21.31 3.43
C THR A 24 22.42 -21.57 4.10
N PRO A 25 22.09 -20.90 5.22
CA PRO A 25 20.77 -20.98 5.80
C PRO A 25 19.74 -20.50 4.78
N ILE A 26 18.72 -21.31 4.52
CA ILE A 26 17.55 -20.91 3.75
C ILE A 26 16.82 -19.86 4.59
N ASP A 27 16.83 -18.62 4.12
CA ASP A 27 16.03 -17.53 4.69
C ASP A 27 14.55 -17.79 4.36
N ILE A 28 13.88 -18.54 5.24
CA ILE A 28 12.42 -18.74 5.21
C ILE A 28 11.77 -17.50 5.87
N SER A 29 11.87 -16.33 5.24
CA SER A 29 11.11 -15.16 5.68
C SER A 29 10.83 -14.13 4.57
N LYS A 30 10.49 -14.61 3.37
CA LYS A 30 9.79 -13.77 2.38
C LYS A 30 8.55 -14.49 1.89
N GLU A 31 7.51 -14.46 2.71
CA GLU A 31 6.15 -14.73 2.24
C GLU A 31 5.88 -13.74 1.10
N HIS A 32 5.79 -14.25 -0.13
CA HIS A 32 5.64 -13.43 -1.32
C HIS A 32 4.21 -12.89 -1.38
N THR A 33 3.97 -11.76 -0.73
CA THR A 33 2.72 -11.02 -0.92
C THR A 33 2.82 -10.25 -2.25
N PRO A 34 1.90 -10.45 -3.20
CA PRO A 34 1.91 -9.71 -4.45
C PRO A 34 1.74 -8.21 -4.20
N GLU A 35 2.45 -7.40 -4.99
CA GLU A 35 2.36 -5.93 -4.90
C GLU A 35 1.04 -5.44 -5.51
N ALA A 36 0.38 -4.50 -4.83
CA ALA A 36 -0.85 -3.89 -5.32
C ALA A 36 -0.56 -2.91 -6.46
N GLN A 37 -1.00 -3.24 -7.68
CA GLN A 37 -0.90 -2.33 -8.83
C GLN A 37 -2.16 -1.46 -8.91
N CYS A 38 -2.08 -0.22 -8.42
CA CYS A 38 -3.24 0.67 -8.26
C CYS A 38 -3.17 1.92 -9.12
N HIS A 39 -4.35 2.38 -9.57
CA HIS A 39 -4.59 3.67 -10.19
C HIS A 39 -5.39 4.55 -9.23
N PHE A 40 -4.94 5.80 -9.07
CA PHE A 40 -5.56 6.80 -8.22
C PHE A 40 -6.21 7.87 -9.09
N SER A 41 -7.48 8.16 -8.83
CA SER A 41 -8.24 9.20 -9.53
C SER A 41 -9.09 9.99 -8.54
N VAL A 42 -9.48 11.20 -8.92
CA VAL A 42 -10.33 12.09 -8.10
C VAL A 42 -11.60 12.39 -8.88
N HIS A 43 -12.76 12.13 -8.28
CA HIS A 43 -14.06 12.31 -8.92
C HIS A 43 -14.90 13.36 -8.19
N GLU A 44 -15.78 14.03 -8.90
CA GLU A 44 -16.75 14.96 -8.29
C GLU A 44 -17.91 14.19 -7.63
N LYS A 45 -18.21 14.51 -6.36
CA LYS A 45 -19.33 14.01 -5.51
C LYS A 45 -19.36 12.50 -5.22
N ALA A 46 -19.08 11.65 -6.19
CA ALA A 46 -19.26 10.21 -6.10
C ALA A 46 -18.24 9.43 -6.93
N HIS A 47 -18.13 8.13 -6.67
CA HIS A 47 -17.19 7.20 -7.31
C HIS A 47 -17.33 7.02 -8.84
N ASP A 48 -18.49 7.39 -9.38
CA ASP A 48 -18.91 7.35 -10.78
C ASP A 48 -19.07 8.75 -11.37
N GLY A 49 -18.82 9.79 -10.58
CA GLY A 49 -18.78 11.17 -11.05
C GLY A 49 -17.66 11.43 -12.06
N PRO A 50 -17.68 12.59 -12.73
CA PRO A 50 -16.61 12.97 -13.65
C PRO A 50 -15.28 13.07 -12.90
N GLU A 51 -14.20 12.60 -13.53
CA GLU A 51 -12.85 12.78 -13.00
C GLU A 51 -12.43 14.25 -13.10
N VAL A 52 -11.77 14.75 -12.07
CA VAL A 52 -11.36 16.15 -11.96
C VAL A 52 -9.87 16.27 -11.68
N THR A 53 -9.21 17.21 -12.35
CA THR A 53 -7.78 17.52 -12.18
C THR A 53 -7.53 18.77 -11.35
N GLY A 54 -8.60 19.50 -11.01
CA GLY A 54 -8.61 20.69 -10.16
C GLY A 54 -9.94 20.80 -9.43
N THR A 55 -9.95 21.54 -8.33
CA THR A 55 -11.12 21.67 -7.46
C THR A 55 -11.20 23.07 -6.88
N ASN A 56 -12.40 23.46 -6.46
CA ASN A 56 -12.67 24.67 -5.71
C ASN A 56 -13.09 24.28 -4.29
N LEU A 57 -12.99 25.19 -3.31
CA LEU A 57 -13.32 24.90 -1.90
C LEU A 57 -14.78 24.46 -1.62
N HIS A 58 -15.67 24.52 -2.60
CA HIS A 58 -17.09 24.20 -2.46
C HIS A 58 -17.50 22.96 -3.26
N GLN A 59 -16.55 22.12 -3.66
CA GLN A 59 -16.81 20.94 -4.48
C GLN A 59 -16.58 19.67 -3.67
N GLU A 60 -17.58 18.81 -3.61
CA GLU A 60 -17.43 17.50 -2.97
C GLU A 60 -16.55 16.59 -3.84
N LEU A 61 -15.59 15.90 -3.22
CA LEU A 61 -14.63 15.04 -3.90
C LEU A 61 -14.73 13.59 -3.43
N PHE A 62 -14.45 12.68 -4.35
CA PHE A 62 -14.31 11.26 -4.09
C PHE A 62 -12.94 10.80 -4.60
N TYR A 63 -12.02 10.50 -3.67
CA TYR A 63 -10.72 9.94 -4.00
C TYR A 63 -10.88 8.44 -4.23
N LYS A 64 -10.63 7.97 -5.45
CA LYS A 64 -10.82 6.58 -5.86
C LYS A 64 -9.48 5.88 -6.02
N ILE A 65 -9.40 4.67 -5.51
CA ILE A 65 -8.23 3.80 -5.55
C ILE A 65 -8.68 2.49 -6.19
N GLN A 66 -8.22 2.21 -7.41
CA GLN A 66 -8.60 1.01 -8.14
C GLN A 66 -7.36 0.19 -8.46
N CYS A 67 -7.32 -1.04 -7.99
CA CYS A 67 -6.18 -1.94 -8.19
C CYS A 67 -6.53 -3.08 -9.14
N LYS A 68 -5.50 -3.66 -9.76
CA LYS A 68 -5.67 -4.89 -10.55
C LYS A 68 -6.11 -6.03 -9.62
N SER A 69 -7.04 -6.84 -10.11
CA SER A 69 -7.50 -8.03 -9.41
C SER A 69 -6.37 -9.07 -9.32
N GLU A 70 -6.22 -9.66 -8.15
CA GLU A 70 -5.25 -10.72 -7.86
C GLU A 70 -5.98 -11.89 -7.18
N LYS A 71 -5.80 -13.11 -7.71
CA LYS A 71 -6.64 -14.25 -7.30
C LYS A 71 -6.37 -14.63 -5.84
N GLY A 72 -7.41 -14.67 -5.02
CA GLY A 72 -7.31 -15.05 -3.60
C GLY A 72 -6.91 -13.90 -2.69
N TYR A 73 -6.80 -12.68 -3.21
CA TYR A 73 -6.48 -11.48 -2.45
C TYR A 73 -7.59 -10.44 -2.54
N CYS A 74 -7.48 -9.42 -1.69
CA CYS A 74 -8.28 -8.22 -1.73
C CYS A 74 -7.41 -6.99 -1.45
N LEU A 75 -7.80 -5.85 -1.98
CA LEU A 75 -7.20 -4.56 -1.63
C LEU A 75 -7.47 -4.23 -0.17
N PHE A 76 -6.43 -3.81 0.54
CA PHE A 76 -6.50 -3.10 1.81
C PHE A 76 -5.76 -1.77 1.70
N VAL A 77 -6.45 -0.67 1.98
CA VAL A 77 -5.86 0.67 2.08
C VAL A 77 -5.35 0.85 3.50
N SER A 78 -4.03 0.92 3.66
CA SER A 78 -3.42 0.92 4.99
C SER A 78 -3.41 2.28 5.64
N ASN A 79 -2.89 3.31 4.99
CA ASN A 79 -2.84 4.69 5.51
C ASN A 79 -2.84 5.67 4.33
N CYS A 80 -3.28 6.90 4.57
CA CYS A 80 -3.30 7.96 3.57
C CYS A 80 -2.83 9.27 4.16
N THR A 81 -2.16 10.06 3.33
CA THR A 81 -1.61 11.35 3.69
C THR A 81 -1.94 12.41 2.65
N VAL A 82 -1.97 13.65 3.11
CA VAL A 82 -2.06 14.84 2.27
C VAL A 82 -0.84 15.73 2.51
N SER A 83 -0.30 16.32 1.46
CA SER A 83 0.84 17.25 1.57
C SER A 83 0.77 18.35 0.52
N ALA A 84 1.46 19.45 0.77
CA ALA A 84 1.65 20.54 -0.18
C ALA A 84 3.14 20.81 -0.40
N GLY A 85 3.59 20.75 -1.65
CA GLY A 85 4.99 21.00 -1.99
C GLY A 85 5.96 20.03 -1.28
N ASN A 86 6.86 20.61 -0.49
CA ASN A 86 7.89 19.87 0.27
C ASN A 86 7.57 19.77 1.78
N GLU A 87 6.34 20.12 2.18
CA GLU A 87 5.92 20.01 3.58
C GLU A 87 5.80 18.55 4.01
N GLN A 88 5.91 18.33 5.33
CA GLN A 88 5.71 17.01 5.91
C GLN A 88 4.28 16.52 5.63
N PRO A 89 4.11 15.28 5.15
CA PRO A 89 2.79 14.71 4.94
C PRO A 89 1.97 14.65 6.23
N TYR A 90 0.70 15.03 6.13
CA TYR A 90 -0.27 14.94 7.21
C TYR A 90 -1.13 13.69 7.03
N GLU A 91 -1.19 12.84 8.04
CA GLU A 91 -1.99 11.60 7.99
C GLU A 91 -3.48 11.89 8.17
N ILE A 92 -4.28 11.42 7.21
CA ILE A 92 -5.74 11.57 7.20
C ILE A 92 -6.47 10.22 7.33
N ILE A 93 -5.77 9.12 7.06
CA ILE A 93 -6.24 7.75 7.29
C ILE A 93 -5.12 7.03 8.04
N ASP A 94 -5.43 6.52 9.24
CA ASP A 94 -4.52 5.76 10.09
C ASP A 94 -4.15 4.41 9.46
N ASN A 95 -3.22 3.67 10.07
CA ASN A 95 -2.73 2.37 9.59
C ASN A 95 -3.78 1.23 9.57
N LYS A 96 -4.97 1.46 10.10
CA LYS A 96 -6.10 0.53 10.07
C LYS A 96 -7.08 0.86 8.95
N GLY A 97 -6.85 1.90 8.17
CA GLY A 97 -7.80 2.34 7.13
C GLY A 97 -8.95 3.21 7.68
N CYS A 98 -8.80 3.76 8.89
CA CYS A 98 -9.79 4.63 9.50
C CYS A 98 -9.37 6.10 9.42
N THR A 99 -10.33 7.00 9.16
CA THR A 99 -10.02 8.44 9.14
C THR A 99 -9.58 8.94 10.50
N THR A 100 -8.55 9.78 10.50
CA THR A 100 -8.13 10.59 11.65
C THR A 100 -8.80 11.97 11.65
N GLU A 101 -9.45 12.34 10.55
CA GLU A 101 -10.07 13.65 10.29
C GLU A 101 -11.54 13.49 9.86
N PRO A 102 -12.45 12.99 10.73
CA PRO A 102 -13.84 12.70 10.36
C PRO A 102 -14.64 13.90 9.84
N SER A 103 -14.24 15.13 10.18
CA SER A 103 -14.85 16.37 9.69
C SER A 103 -14.45 16.74 8.26
N LEU A 104 -13.35 16.16 7.74
CA LEU A 104 -12.80 16.46 6.42
C LEU A 104 -12.83 15.24 5.49
N PHE A 105 -12.53 14.06 6.00
CA PHE A 105 -12.44 12.83 5.22
C PHE A 105 -13.25 11.73 5.89
N GLU A 106 -14.08 11.04 5.12
CA GLU A 106 -14.74 9.82 5.60
C GLU A 106 -13.76 8.64 5.72
N HIS A 107 -14.18 7.59 6.43
CA HIS A 107 -13.46 6.31 6.43
C HIS A 107 -13.34 5.74 5.01
N VAL A 108 -12.33 4.89 4.80
CA VAL A 108 -12.19 4.16 3.55
C VAL A 108 -13.43 3.30 3.30
N LYS A 109 -14.11 3.53 2.19
CA LYS A 109 -15.23 2.72 1.72
C LYS A 109 -14.76 1.81 0.59
N TYR A 110 -15.07 0.52 0.69
CA TYR A 110 -14.74 -0.44 -0.36
C TYR A 110 -15.98 -0.65 -1.24
N LEU A 111 -15.84 -0.31 -2.53
CA LEU A 111 -16.89 -0.47 -3.54
C LEU A 111 -16.95 -1.93 -4.02
N ASP A 112 -15.78 -2.57 -4.08
CA ASP A 112 -15.59 -3.98 -4.37
C ASP A 112 -14.26 -4.48 -3.74
N ASP A 113 -13.82 -5.69 -4.09
CA ASP A 113 -12.61 -6.30 -3.55
C ASP A 113 -11.32 -5.55 -3.89
N PHE A 114 -11.29 -4.79 -4.98
CA PHE A 114 -10.11 -4.11 -5.52
C PHE A 114 -10.31 -2.62 -5.78
N THR A 115 -11.48 -2.08 -5.46
CA THR A 115 -11.80 -0.66 -5.57
C THR A 115 -12.21 -0.10 -4.21
N ALA A 116 -11.49 0.92 -3.77
CA ALA A 116 -11.78 1.68 -2.55
C ALA A 116 -11.98 3.16 -2.88
N GLY A 117 -12.58 3.89 -1.95
CA GLY A 117 -12.63 5.34 -2.03
C GLY A 117 -12.82 6.04 -0.70
N ILE A 118 -12.48 7.32 -0.71
CA ILE A 118 -12.53 8.21 0.45
C ILE A 118 -13.29 9.46 0.03
N TYR A 119 -14.36 9.77 0.76
CA TYR A 119 -15.17 10.94 0.50
C TYR A 119 -14.62 12.16 1.24
N ASN A 120 -14.60 13.30 0.56
CA ASN A 120 -14.18 14.59 1.11
C ASN A 120 -15.22 15.65 0.74
N PRO A 121 -16.10 16.05 1.67
CA PRO A 121 -17.15 17.03 1.38
C PRO A 121 -16.59 18.44 1.16
N PHE A 122 -15.41 18.74 1.72
CA PHE A 122 -14.80 20.07 1.66
C PHE A 122 -13.31 19.97 1.28
N PRO A 123 -12.92 20.34 0.05
CA PRO A 123 -11.53 20.29 -0.39
C PRO A 123 -10.63 21.11 0.50
N ILE A 124 -9.52 20.51 0.89
CA ILE A 124 -8.56 21.15 1.78
C ILE A 124 -7.55 22.00 1.01
N ARG A 125 -7.01 23.02 1.69
CA ARG A 125 -5.84 23.76 1.23
C ARG A 125 -4.87 23.96 2.38
N PHE A 126 -3.58 23.91 2.09
CA PHE A 126 -2.55 24.26 3.05
C PHE A 126 -2.40 25.78 3.11
N ARG A 127 -2.37 26.34 4.32
CA ARG A 127 -2.25 27.80 4.51
C ARG A 127 -0.90 28.28 3.99
N ASN A 128 -0.88 29.41 3.28
CA ASN A 128 0.32 30.02 2.68
C ASN A 128 0.99 29.18 1.58
N GLN A 129 0.36 28.11 1.11
CA GLN A 129 0.82 27.32 -0.03
C GLN A 129 -0.12 27.55 -1.21
N ASN A 130 0.47 27.81 -2.38
CA ASN A 130 -0.25 27.90 -3.65
C ASN A 130 -0.05 26.63 -4.51
N SER A 131 0.59 25.59 -3.96
CA SER A 131 0.81 24.33 -4.64
C SER A 131 -0.41 23.42 -4.58
N ALA A 132 -0.52 22.51 -5.54
CA ALA A 132 -1.49 21.42 -5.51
C ALA A 132 -1.32 20.57 -4.24
N VAL A 133 -2.43 20.11 -3.69
CA VAL A 133 -2.46 19.11 -2.62
C VAL A 133 -2.17 17.74 -3.23
N ARG A 134 -1.13 17.07 -2.74
CA ARG A 134 -0.83 15.69 -3.09
C ARG A 134 -1.54 14.78 -2.11
N PHE A 135 -2.41 13.92 -2.64
CA PHE A 135 -3.03 12.82 -1.92
C PHE A 135 -2.25 11.54 -2.19
N GLN A 136 -1.87 10.80 -1.16
CA GLN A 136 -1.10 9.57 -1.30
C GLN A 136 -1.55 8.54 -0.26
N CYS A 137 -1.88 7.33 -0.72
CA CYS A 137 -2.15 6.20 0.17
C CYS A 137 -1.14 5.07 -0.04
N SER A 138 -0.88 4.34 1.03
CA SER A 138 -0.26 3.03 0.98
C SER A 138 -1.35 1.96 0.88
N THR A 139 -1.14 1.00 -0.01
CA THR A 139 -2.05 -0.11 -0.27
C THR A 139 -1.30 -1.43 -0.17
N ARG A 140 -2.01 -2.47 0.25
CA ARG A 140 -1.49 -3.85 0.26
C ARG A 140 -2.57 -4.81 -0.22
N LEU A 141 -2.13 -5.96 -0.69
CA LEU A 141 -3.01 -7.10 -0.93
C LEU A 141 -3.05 -7.95 0.34
N GLN A 142 -4.25 -8.29 0.80
CA GLN A 142 -4.48 -9.20 1.91
C GLN A 142 -5.16 -10.46 1.39
N LEU A 143 -4.87 -11.61 2.01
CA LEU A 143 -5.53 -12.86 1.66
C LEU A 143 -7.02 -12.76 1.95
N ARG A 144 -7.79 -13.41 1.10
CA ARG A 144 -9.22 -13.61 1.31
C ARG A 144 -9.42 -14.67 2.40
N GLU A 145 -10.45 -14.50 3.21
CA GLU A 145 -10.83 -15.49 4.21
C GLU A 145 -11.29 -16.79 3.55
N THR A 146 -11.30 -17.88 4.33
CA THR A 146 -11.68 -19.22 3.83
C THR A 146 -13.08 -19.27 3.23
N GLU A 147 -13.99 -18.45 3.77
CA GLU A 147 -15.37 -18.29 3.31
C GLU A 147 -15.49 -17.38 2.07
N GLY A 148 -14.38 -16.84 1.57
CA GLY A 148 -14.34 -16.06 0.34
C GLY A 148 -14.66 -14.56 0.50
N TYR A 149 -14.70 -14.03 1.72
CA TYR A 149 -14.88 -12.58 1.96
C TYR A 149 -13.56 -11.88 2.30
N CYS A 150 -13.55 -10.56 2.14
CA CYS A 150 -12.41 -9.72 2.50
C CYS A 150 -12.69 -9.05 3.86
N GLU A 151 -11.82 -9.26 4.85
CA GLU A 151 -11.92 -8.53 6.12
C GLU A 151 -11.73 -7.03 5.88
N ARG A 152 -12.62 -6.19 6.42
CA ARG A 152 -12.58 -4.73 6.29
C ARG A 152 -12.44 -4.08 7.66
N PRO A 153 -11.78 -2.90 7.74
CA PRO A 153 -11.66 -2.17 8.98
C PRO A 153 -13.01 -1.87 9.64
N ALA A 154 -13.09 -2.12 10.95
CA ALA A 154 -14.20 -1.65 11.78
C ALA A 154 -13.82 -0.30 12.38
N CYS A 155 -14.21 0.78 11.72
CA CYS A 155 -14.00 2.13 12.23
C CYS A 155 -15.19 2.58 13.11
N THR A 156 -14.96 3.52 14.03
CA THR A 156 -16.04 4.16 14.78
C THR A 156 -16.98 4.92 13.84
N ALA A 157 -18.25 5.08 14.22
CA ALA A 157 -19.19 5.86 13.41
C ALA A 157 -18.64 7.28 13.20
N ASN A 158 -18.74 7.77 11.97
CA ASN A 158 -18.43 9.16 11.66
C ASN A 158 -19.72 9.98 11.82
N ASP A 159 -19.86 10.66 12.95
CA ASP A 159 -21.01 11.50 13.30
C ASP A 159 -21.35 12.53 12.19
N TYR A 160 -20.36 12.97 11.39
CA TYR A 160 -20.57 13.88 10.25
C TYR A 160 -21.24 13.21 9.04
N SER A 161 -20.93 11.94 8.77
CA SER A 161 -21.50 11.21 7.63
C SER A 161 -22.99 10.87 7.84
N GLU A 162 -23.42 10.66 9.10
CA GLU A 162 -24.84 10.47 9.44
C GLU A 162 -25.64 11.76 9.26
N ALA A 163 -25.07 12.92 9.61
CA ALA A 163 -25.70 14.22 9.41
C ALA A 163 -25.81 14.63 7.93
N ALA A 164 -24.83 14.28 7.10
CA ALA A 164 -24.88 14.54 5.65
C ALA A 164 -25.95 13.70 4.92
N ASN A 165 -26.22 12.48 5.39
CA ASN A 165 -27.32 11.66 4.87
C ASN A 165 -28.71 12.18 5.28
N PHE A 166 -28.81 12.90 6.41
CA PHE A 166 -30.07 13.50 6.86
C PHE A 166 -30.57 14.63 5.93
N HIS A 167 -29.65 15.38 5.31
CA HIS A 167 -29.99 16.45 4.38
C HIS A 167 -30.26 15.99 2.94
N LYS A 168 -30.11 14.70 2.63
CA LYS A 168 -30.35 14.15 1.28
C LYS A 168 -31.78 13.64 1.08
N HIS A 169 -32.62 13.69 2.12
CA HIS A 169 -33.99 13.17 2.10
C HIS A 169 -35.11 14.23 2.18
N ASP A 170 -34.79 15.52 2.10
CA ASP A 170 -35.77 16.62 1.93
C ASP A 170 -35.72 17.24 0.53
#